data_AF-A0A6L3SST8-F1
#
_entry.id   AF-A0A6L3SST8-F1
#
_cell.length_a   1.000
_cell.length_b   1.000
_cell.length_c   1.000
_cell.angle_alpha   90.00
_cell.angle_beta   90.00
_cell.angle_gamma   90.00
#
_symmetry.space_group_name_H-M   'P 1'
#
loop_
_entity.id
_entity.type
_entity.pdbx_description
1 polymer ?
#
loop_
_entity_poly.entity_id
_entity_poly.type
_entity_poly.pdbx_seq_one_letter_code
_entity_poly.pdbx_strand_id
1 'polypeptide(L)'
;MPAIIEIIVRPNPRGYGPFSVYLGETLACRTEQPFFAGARALLKLGYSPDAVYLMRHQGSAHVSFVPTTLGKAAKLTAYENDMDGLRVRAYEPRPPKANRKREGLSSHKIDSKPEGGTVHGKEIVLGTFAA
;
A
#
# COMPACT_ATOMS: atom_id res chain seq x y z
N MET A 1 2.58 27.58 -24.69
CA MET A 1 1.71 27.50 -23.50
C MET A 1 2.00 26.16 -22.83
N PRO A 2 2.13 26.09 -21.49
CA PRO A 2 2.31 24.80 -20.82
C PRO A 2 1.07 23.93 -21.06
N ALA A 3 1.29 22.62 -21.27
CA ALA A 3 0.20 21.67 -21.40
C ALA A 3 -0.61 21.63 -20.08
N ILE A 4 -1.93 21.49 -20.19
CA ILE A 4 -2.83 21.29 -19.05
C ILE A 4 -3.12 19.80 -18.93
N ILE A 5 -2.91 19.24 -17.75
CA ILE A 5 -3.19 17.85 -17.41
C ILE A 5 -4.23 17.82 -16.30
N GLU A 6 -5.37 17.23 -16.59
CA GLU A 6 -6.45 17.03 -15.63
C GLU A 6 -6.60 15.55 -15.30
N ILE A 7 -6.57 15.23 -14.01
CA ILE A 7 -6.89 13.89 -13.51
C ILE A 7 -8.29 13.82 -12.93
N ILE A 8 -8.94 12.67 -13.12
CA ILE A 8 -10.23 12.33 -12.53
C ILE A 8 -10.03 11.31 -11.41
N VAL A 9 -10.54 11.64 -10.23
CA VAL A 9 -10.48 10.79 -9.04
C VAL A 9 -11.81 10.08 -8.84
N ARG A 10 -11.74 8.77 -8.63
CA ARG A 10 -12.88 7.90 -8.31
C ARG A 10 -12.65 7.22 -6.97
N PRO A 11 -13.66 7.14 -6.08
CA PRO A 11 -13.55 6.30 -4.90
C PRO A 11 -13.45 4.82 -5.32
N ASN A 12 -12.56 4.09 -4.66
CA ASN A 12 -12.39 2.65 -4.79
C ASN A 12 -12.75 2.01 -3.44
N PRO A 13 -14.00 1.59 -3.24
CA PRO A 13 -14.48 1.09 -1.94
C PRO A 13 -13.91 -0.29 -1.56
N ARG A 14 -13.16 -0.95 -2.45
CA ARG A 14 -12.65 -2.32 -2.25
C ARG A 14 -11.14 -2.34 -2.42
N GLY A 15 -10.38 -2.10 -1.34
CA GLY A 15 -8.93 -2.38 -1.26
C GLY A 15 -8.07 -1.26 -0.67
N TYR A 16 -6.76 -1.51 -0.64
CA TYR A 16 -5.74 -0.52 -0.26
C TYR A 16 -5.64 0.57 -1.33
N GLY A 17 -5.60 1.84 -0.92
CA GLY A 17 -5.74 2.98 -1.84
C GLY A 17 -7.21 3.26 -2.19
N PRO A 18 -7.94 3.97 -1.30
CA PRO A 18 -9.37 4.25 -1.44
C PRO A 18 -9.70 5.15 -2.64
N PHE A 19 -8.70 5.67 -3.36
CA PHE A 19 -8.91 6.47 -4.56
C PHE A 19 -8.18 5.87 -5.76
N SER A 20 -8.87 5.84 -6.89
CA SER A 20 -8.30 5.54 -8.21
C SER A 20 -8.17 6.84 -9.00
N VAL A 21 -6.98 7.07 -9.57
CA VAL A 21 -6.64 8.27 -10.33
C VAL A 21 -6.58 7.92 -11.81
N TYR A 22 -7.35 8.63 -12.62
CA TYR A 22 -7.43 8.44 -14.06
C TYR A 22 -6.93 9.66 -14.82
N LEU A 23 -6.23 9.42 -15.93
CA LEU A 23 -5.97 10.42 -16.96
C LEU A 23 -6.78 10.03 -18.21
N GLY A 24 -7.83 10.81 -18.51
CA GLY A 24 -8.86 10.37 -19.45
C GLY A 24 -9.49 9.06 -18.97
N GLU A 25 -9.36 8.01 -19.76
CA GLU A 25 -9.86 6.66 -19.44
C GLU A 25 -8.79 5.74 -18.82
N THR A 26 -7.53 6.15 -18.83
CA THR A 26 -6.41 5.33 -18.38
C THR A 26 -6.21 5.45 -16.87
N LEU A 27 -6.18 4.32 -16.17
CA LEU A 27 -5.82 4.26 -14.75
C LEU A 27 -4.34 4.58 -14.57
N ALA A 28 -4.02 5.70 -13.91
CA ALA A 28 -2.65 6.09 -13.60
C ALA A 28 -2.14 5.43 -12.31
N CYS A 29 -2.94 5.44 -11.23
CA CYS A 29 -2.59 4.78 -9.96
C CYS A 29 -3.79 4.59 -9.02
N ARG A 30 -3.56 3.81 -7.94
CA ARG A 30 -4.45 3.71 -6.76
C ARG A 30 -3.71 4.20 -5.52
N THR A 31 -4.35 5.02 -4.69
CA THR A 31 -3.68 5.72 -3.59
C THR A 31 -4.67 6.28 -2.57
N GLU A 32 -4.18 6.61 -1.38
CA GLU A 32 -4.88 7.41 -0.36
C GLU A 32 -4.78 8.92 -0.63
N GLN A 33 -3.80 9.33 -1.44
CA GLN A 33 -3.47 10.74 -1.66
C GLN A 33 -3.47 11.05 -3.16
N PRO A 34 -4.66 11.13 -3.79
CA PRO A 34 -4.82 11.13 -5.24
C PRO A 34 -4.08 12.29 -5.91
N PHE A 35 -4.13 13.50 -5.32
CA PHE A 35 -3.50 14.67 -5.89
C PHE A 35 -1.99 14.50 -6.03
N PHE A 36 -1.29 14.20 -4.93
CA PHE A 36 0.16 14.14 -4.90
C PHE A 36 0.72 12.86 -5.54
N ALA A 37 0.12 11.70 -5.25
CA ALA A 37 0.57 10.44 -5.81
C ALA A 37 0.22 10.31 -7.31
N GLY A 38 -0.88 10.91 -7.75
CA GLY A 38 -1.21 11.06 -9.18
C GLY A 38 -0.15 11.85 -9.92
N ALA A 39 0.30 12.98 -9.38
CA ALA A 39 1.36 13.79 -9.99
C ALA A 39 2.66 13.00 -10.15
N ARG A 40 3.05 12.23 -9.12
CA ARG A 40 4.21 11.33 -9.19
C ARG A 40 4.04 10.22 -10.23
N ALA A 41 2.85 9.65 -10.36
CA ALA A 41 2.58 8.62 -11.36
C ALA A 41 2.71 9.19 -12.78
N LEU A 42 2.19 10.39 -13.02
CA LEU A 42 2.29 11.06 -14.32
C LEU A 42 3.73 11.43 -14.67
N LEU A 43 4.54 11.92 -13.71
CA LEU A 43 5.97 12.13 -13.98
C LEU A 43 6.70 10.84 -14.38
N LYS A 44 6.37 9.72 -13.73
CA LYS A 44 6.92 8.40 -14.11
C LYS A 44 6.50 7.95 -15.50
N LEU A 45 5.35 8.42 -15.99
CA LEU A 45 4.86 8.17 -17.34
C LEU A 45 5.46 9.15 -18.39
N GLY A 46 6.34 10.08 -17.98
CA GLY A 46 7.06 10.97 -18.89
C GLY A 46 6.38 12.31 -19.16
N TYR A 47 5.32 12.66 -18.42
CA TYR A 47 4.69 13.98 -18.55
C TYR A 47 5.61 15.10 -18.05
N SER A 48 5.53 16.26 -18.69
CA SER A 48 6.38 17.40 -18.36
C SER A 48 6.12 17.91 -16.94
N PRO A 49 7.18 18.19 -16.13
CA PRO A 49 7.02 18.75 -14.79
C PRO A 49 6.44 20.17 -14.78
N ASP A 50 6.52 20.89 -15.89
CA ASP A 50 6.02 22.26 -16.04
C ASP A 50 4.56 22.31 -16.49
N ALA A 51 3.95 21.15 -16.79
CA ALA A 51 2.53 21.07 -17.11
C ALA A 51 1.66 21.55 -15.95
N VAL A 52 0.60 22.30 -16.26
CA VAL A 52 -0.41 22.70 -15.29
C VAL A 52 -1.21 21.46 -14.91
N TYR A 53 -1.30 21.19 -13.61
CA TYR A 53 -1.89 19.98 -13.06
C TYR A 53 -3.16 20.32 -12.29
N LEU A 54 -4.24 19.67 -12.70
CA LEU A 54 -5.59 19.84 -12.16
C LEU A 54 -6.13 18.50 -11.68
N MET A 55 -6.99 18.54 -10.67
CA MET A 55 -7.69 17.36 -10.16
C MET A 55 -9.15 17.64 -9.96
N ARG A 56 -9.98 16.67 -10.33
CA ARG A 56 -11.43 16.72 -10.16
C ARG A 56 -11.95 15.36 -9.70
N HIS A 57 -13.02 15.35 -8.91
CA HIS A 57 -13.78 14.13 -8.64
C HIS A 57 -14.68 13.79 -9.82
N GLN A 58 -14.88 12.52 -10.11
CA GLN A 58 -15.80 12.10 -11.16
C GLN A 58 -17.21 12.72 -10.93
N GLY A 59 -17.77 13.29 -11.98
CA GLY A 59 -19.08 13.94 -11.95
C GLY A 59 -19.10 15.35 -11.33
N SER A 60 -18.01 15.81 -10.73
CA SER A 60 -17.89 17.20 -10.28
C SER A 60 -17.68 18.14 -11.48
N ALA A 61 -18.19 19.36 -11.40
CA ALA A 61 -17.86 20.46 -12.32
C ALA A 61 -16.66 21.30 -11.84
N HIS A 62 -16.24 21.12 -10.58
CA HIS A 62 -15.23 21.94 -9.93
C HIS A 62 -13.89 21.22 -9.78
N VAL A 63 -12.82 21.99 -9.96
CA VAL A 63 -11.46 21.54 -9.65
C VAL A 63 -11.28 21.54 -8.14
N SER A 64 -10.72 20.45 -7.59
CA SER A 64 -10.57 20.24 -6.15
C SER A 64 -9.44 21.07 -5.51
N PHE A 65 -8.49 21.56 -6.32
CA PHE A 65 -7.32 22.30 -5.86
C PHE A 65 -7.06 23.52 -6.73
N VAL A 66 -6.35 24.50 -6.17
CA VAL A 66 -5.75 25.58 -6.95
C VAL A 66 -4.78 24.98 -7.98
N PRO A 67 -4.85 25.38 -9.26
CA PRO A 67 -3.91 24.92 -10.28
C PRO A 67 -2.45 25.11 -9.87
N THR A 68 -1.63 24.10 -10.10
CA THR A 68 -0.18 24.13 -9.82
C THR A 68 0.57 23.36 -10.90
N THR A 69 1.90 23.34 -10.86
CA THR A 69 2.67 22.51 -11.80
C THR A 69 2.80 21.07 -11.31
N LEU A 70 2.88 20.13 -12.25
CA LEU A 70 3.02 18.71 -11.97
C LEU A 70 4.25 18.44 -11.08
N GLY A 71 5.37 19.09 -11.37
CA GLY A 71 6.61 18.98 -10.59
C GLY A 71 6.50 19.52 -9.17
N LYS A 72 5.72 20.60 -8.94
CA LYS A 72 5.47 21.13 -7.59
C LYS A 72 4.60 20.17 -6.78
N ALA A 73 3.52 19.67 -7.38
CA ALA A 73 2.63 18.72 -6.71
C ALA A 73 3.35 17.41 -6.34
N ALA A 74 4.19 16.88 -7.24
CA ALA A 74 4.88 15.61 -7.00
C ALA A 74 5.83 15.61 -5.80
N LYS A 75 6.38 16.78 -5.45
CA LYS A 75 7.29 16.99 -4.31
C LYS A 75 6.60 17.04 -2.96
N LEU A 76 5.27 17.04 -2.92
CA LEU A 76 4.49 17.24 -1.71
C LEU A 76 3.74 15.97 -1.31
N THR A 77 3.31 15.92 -0.05
CA THR A 77 2.46 14.89 0.51
C THR A 77 1.55 15.51 1.57
N ALA A 78 0.34 14.99 1.72
CA ALA A 78 -0.47 15.32 2.89
C ALA A 78 -0.02 14.45 4.06
N TYR A 79 -0.16 14.97 5.26
CA TYR A 79 0.02 14.25 6.51
C TYR A 79 -1.05 14.75 7.46
N GLU A 80 -1.79 13.82 8.07
CA GLU A 80 -2.86 14.12 8.99
C GLU A 80 -2.65 13.29 10.26
N ASN A 81 -2.66 13.95 11.41
CA ASN A 81 -2.61 13.34 12.73
C ASN A 81 -3.50 14.13 13.69
N ASP A 82 -3.80 13.56 14.85
CA ASP A 82 -4.71 14.18 15.82
C ASP A 82 -4.14 15.48 16.44
N MET A 83 -2.81 15.63 16.47
CA MET A 83 -2.13 16.74 17.12
C MET A 83 -1.97 17.97 16.22
N ASP A 84 -1.51 17.76 14.99
CA ASP A 84 -1.18 18.83 14.03
C ASP A 84 -2.29 19.03 12.98
N GLY A 85 -3.27 18.13 12.92
CA GLY A 85 -4.30 18.12 11.88
C GLY A 85 -3.72 17.90 10.48
N LEU A 86 -4.47 18.32 9.46
CA LEU A 86 -4.01 18.24 8.07
C LEU A 86 -2.84 19.21 7.83
N ARG A 87 -1.73 18.67 7.34
CA ARG A 87 -0.51 19.39 6.95
C ARG A 87 -0.01 18.91 5.60
N VAL A 88 0.64 19.81 4.86
CA VAL A 88 1.36 19.47 3.63
C VAL A 88 2.85 19.51 3.93
N ARG A 89 3.58 18.45 3.58
CA ARG A 89 5.03 18.32 3.79
C ARG A 89 5.73 17.89 2.52
N ALA A 90 7.06 17.99 2.50
CA ALA A 90 7.87 17.41 1.44
C ALA A 90 7.67 15.88 1.39
N TYR A 91 7.59 15.34 0.18
CA TYR A 91 7.50 13.91 -0.04
C TYR A 91 8.88 13.26 0.07
N GLU A 92 9.00 12.31 0.99
CA GLU A 92 10.17 11.44 1.12
C GLU A 92 9.76 10.02 0.72
N PRO A 93 10.42 9.41 -0.28
CA PRO A 93 10.19 8.00 -0.60
C PRO A 93 10.43 7.15 0.64
N ARG A 94 9.42 6.38 1.05
CA ARG A 94 9.58 5.44 2.16
C ARG A 94 10.72 4.49 1.79
N PRO A 95 11.76 4.31 2.64
CA PRO A 95 12.80 3.35 2.34
C PRO A 95 12.16 1.97 2.15
N PRO A 96 12.67 1.14 1.23
CA PRO A 96 12.18 -0.22 1.07
C PRO A 96 12.19 -0.89 2.43
N LYS A 97 11.08 -1.54 2.82
CA LYS A 97 11.08 -2.38 4.02
C LYS A 97 12.15 -3.44 3.78
N ALA A 98 13.29 -3.35 4.46
CA ALA A 98 14.27 -4.42 4.45
C ALA A 98 13.52 -5.69 4.83
N ASN A 99 13.54 -6.69 3.95
CA ASN A 99 12.95 -7.98 4.24
C ASN A 99 13.61 -8.51 5.52
N ARG A 100 12.95 -8.39 6.67
CA ARG A 100 13.34 -9.15 7.86
C ARG A 100 13.14 -10.61 7.47
N LYS A 101 14.21 -11.26 7.02
CA LYS A 101 14.30 -12.72 6.99
C LYS A 101 13.80 -13.19 8.35
N ARG A 102 12.68 -13.94 8.36
CA ARG A 102 12.27 -14.74 9.50
C ARG A 102 13.28 -15.87 9.64
N GLU A 103 14.50 -15.58 10.08
CA GLU A 103 15.46 -16.58 10.51
C GLU A 103 15.44 -16.57 12.03
N GLY A 104 14.94 -17.66 12.64
CA GLY A 104 15.16 -17.97 14.04
C GLY A 104 13.99 -17.80 15.01
N LEU A 105 12.87 -18.49 14.79
CA LEU A 105 12.08 -19.05 15.91
C LEU A 105 12.04 -20.57 15.75
N SER A 106 13.22 -21.19 15.93
CA SER A 106 13.35 -22.63 16.14
C SER A 106 14.50 -22.84 17.12
N SER A 107 14.18 -22.69 18.40
CA SER A 107 15.08 -23.07 19.49
C SER A 107 14.25 -23.45 20.72
N HIS A 108 13.43 -24.49 20.58
CA HIS A 108 13.26 -25.44 21.68
C HIS A 108 14.23 -26.58 21.44
N LYS A 109 15.41 -26.45 22.05
CA LYS A 109 16.28 -27.59 22.35
C LYS A 109 15.52 -28.47 23.34
N ILE A 110 15.08 -29.64 22.89
CA ILE A 110 14.82 -30.75 23.79
C ILE A 110 16.12 -31.54 23.78
N ASP A 111 16.95 -31.31 24.80
CA ASP A 111 18.14 -32.10 25.07
C ASP A 111 17.70 -33.54 25.40
N SER A 112 17.81 -34.45 24.44
CA SER A 112 17.67 -35.89 24.69
C SER A 112 19.02 -36.47 25.07
N LYS A 113 19.23 -36.68 26.37
CA LYS A 113 20.26 -37.58 26.92
C LYS A 113 19.60 -38.96 27.15
N PRO A 114 20.23 -40.08 26.76
CA PRO A 114 19.60 -41.40 26.77
C PRO A 114 19.93 -42.14 28.06
N GLU A 115 18.99 -42.83 28.70
CA GLU A 115 19.27 -44.04 29.49
C GLU A 115 18.06 -44.99 29.47
N GLY A 116 18.38 -46.28 29.38
CA GLY A 116 17.44 -47.37 29.13
C GLY A 116 16.56 -47.77 30.30
N GLY A 117 15.61 -48.64 30.00
CA GLY A 117 14.74 -49.27 30.97
C GLY A 117 13.66 -50.11 30.28
N THR A 118 13.87 -51.43 30.30
CA THR A 118 12.92 -52.51 30.62
C THR A 118 11.53 -52.00 31.08
N VAL A 119 10.35 -52.53 30.73
CA VAL A 119 9.84 -53.92 30.80
C VAL A 119 8.42 -53.98 30.17
N HIS A 120 8.06 -55.16 29.67
CA HIS A 120 6.76 -55.85 29.77
C HIS A 120 5.43 -55.15 29.38
N GLY A 121 4.86 -55.64 28.27
CA GLY A 121 3.60 -56.40 28.22
C GLY A 121 2.35 -55.85 28.93
N LYS A 122 1.32 -55.51 28.13
CA LYS A 122 -0.02 -56.12 28.24
C LYS A 122 -0.92 -55.74 27.07
N GLU A 123 -1.28 -56.78 26.32
CA GLU A 123 -2.54 -57.01 25.60
C GLU A 123 -3.74 -56.20 26.10
N ILE A 124 -4.47 -55.51 25.20
CA ILE A 124 -5.95 -55.43 25.21
C ILE A 124 -6.48 -55.29 23.76
N VAL A 125 -7.46 -56.14 23.48
CA VAL A 125 -8.26 -56.38 22.27
C VAL A 125 -9.02 -55.15 21.77
N LEU A 126 -9.06 -54.94 20.44
CA LEU A 126 -10.01 -54.03 19.79
C LEU A 126 -10.95 -54.82 18.89
N GLY A 127 -12.21 -54.91 19.34
CA GLY A 127 -13.31 -55.52 18.64
C GLY A 127 -13.65 -54.79 17.34
N THR A 128 -13.91 -55.58 16.31
CA THR A 128 -14.38 -55.18 14.99
C THR A 128 -15.87 -54.86 15.07
N PHE A 129 -16.28 -53.66 14.61
CA PHE A 129 -17.67 -53.39 14.22
C PHE A 129 -17.67 -53.04 12.73
N ALA A 130 -18.39 -53.84 11.95
CA ALA A 130 -18.73 -53.57 10.56
C ALA A 130 -20.23 -53.83 10.39
N ALA A 131 -20.86 -52.90 9.65
CA ALA A 131 -22.24 -52.82 9.14
C ALA A 131 -23.37 -52.62 10.15
#